data_AF-A0A925AMK2-F1
#
_entry.id   AF-A0A925AMK2-F1
#
_cell.length_a   1.000
_cell.length_b   1.000
_cell.length_c   1.000
_cell.angle_alpha   90.00
_cell.angle_beta   90.00
_cell.angle_gamma   90.00
#
_symmetry.space_group_name_H-M   'P 1'
#
loop_
_entity.id
_entity.type
_entity.pdbx_description
1 polymer ?
#
loop_
_entity_poly.entity_id
_entity_poly.type
_entity_poly.pdbx_seq_one_letter_code
_entity_poly.pdbx_strand_id
1 'polypeptide(L)'
;MTLALTPLPTVDLSTVDLFRISVEQYHAMIEAEILTTSDRVELLEGVLVYKMSKDESHVVAEESVSDAVEKQLPNTFSYRSQNPITLPDGEPEPDGAVVRGDRRTYLREGRKPGAADTFLPERLQSGVLSAATSFAGRQAGRQRR
;
A
#
# COMPACT_ATOMS: atom_id res chain seq x y z
N MET A 1 6.30 -22.10 21.77
CA MET A 1 4.87 -21.76 21.81
C MET A 1 4.62 -20.76 20.71
N THR A 2 4.00 -21.18 19.60
CA THR A 2 3.65 -20.28 18.49
C THR A 2 2.40 -19.51 18.91
N LEU A 3 2.55 -18.22 19.22
CA LEU A 3 1.41 -17.31 19.40
C LEU A 3 0.75 -17.13 18.04
N ALA A 4 -0.37 -17.81 17.81
CA ALA A 4 -1.22 -17.50 16.68
C ALA A 4 -1.82 -16.12 16.94
N LEU A 5 -1.44 -15.11 16.15
CA LEU A 5 -2.18 -13.85 16.13
C LEU A 5 -3.63 -14.20 15.78
N THR A 6 -4.54 -13.93 16.70
CA THR A 6 -5.97 -14.01 16.40
C THR A 6 -6.24 -12.92 15.36
N PRO A 7 -6.76 -13.24 14.17
CA PRO A 7 -7.06 -12.19 13.19
C PRO A 7 -8.09 -11.25 13.79
N LEU A 8 -7.80 -9.95 13.74
CA LEU A 8 -8.71 -8.91 14.22
C LEU A 8 -10.05 -9.02 13.46
N PRO A 9 -11.19 -8.74 14.11
CA PRO A 9 -12.48 -8.75 13.44
C PRO A 9 -12.48 -7.78 12.26
N THR A 10 -12.94 -8.24 11.10
CA THR A 10 -13.12 -7.39 9.92
C THR A 10 -14.30 -6.45 10.15
N VAL A 11 -14.05 -5.14 10.17
CA VAL A 11 -15.07 -4.09 10.28
C VAL A 11 -15.39 -3.58 8.88
N ASP A 12 -16.68 -3.51 8.55
CA ASP A 12 -17.12 -2.80 7.34
C ASP A 12 -17.09 -1.28 7.59
N LEU A 13 -16.01 -0.67 7.13
CA LEU A 13 -15.74 0.76 7.26
C LEU A 13 -16.78 1.65 6.54
N SER A 14 -17.62 1.10 5.66
CA SER A 14 -18.72 1.86 5.03
C SER A 14 -19.90 2.11 5.96
N THR A 15 -19.93 1.45 7.12
CA THR A 15 -21.04 1.49 8.09
C THR A 15 -20.74 2.32 9.33
N VAL A 16 -19.55 2.92 9.41
CA VAL A 16 -19.07 3.69 10.56
C VAL A 16 -18.61 5.07 10.13
N ASP A 17 -18.92 6.08 10.94
CA ASP A 17 -18.39 7.42 10.74
C ASP A 17 -16.92 7.44 11.12
N LEU A 18 -16.05 7.68 10.14
CA LEU A 18 -14.61 7.70 10.32
C LEU A 18 -14.08 9.12 10.48
N PHE A 19 -13.26 9.31 11.50
CA PHE A 19 -12.37 10.46 11.54
C PHE A 19 -11.16 10.18 10.65
N ARG A 20 -11.01 10.96 9.58
CA ARG A 20 -9.89 10.83 8.64
C ARG A 20 -8.71 11.66 9.09
N ILE A 21 -7.51 11.09 9.00
CA ILE A 21 -6.26 11.81 9.20
C ILE A 21 -5.66 12.22 7.85
N SER A 22 -5.06 13.39 7.81
CA SER A 22 -4.32 13.89 6.67
C SER A 22 -2.93 13.25 6.57
N VAL A 23 -2.30 13.36 5.40
CA VAL A 23 -0.89 12.97 5.19
C VAL A 23 0.05 13.74 6.12
N GLU A 24 -0.21 15.03 6.35
CA GLU A 24 0.58 15.85 7.28
C GLU A 24 0.50 15.32 8.71
N GLN A 25 -0.71 14.98 9.19
CA GLN A 25 -0.89 14.36 10.50
C GLN A 25 -0.19 13.00 10.59
N TYR A 26 -0.25 12.19 9.54
CA TYR A 26 0.45 10.92 9.47
C TYR A 26 1.97 11.09 9.59
N HIS A 27 2.56 12.03 8.86
CA HIS A 27 3.98 12.36 8.99
C HIS A 27 4.33 12.88 10.39
N ALA A 28 3.52 13.76 10.97
CA ALA A 28 3.73 14.25 12.33
C ALA A 28 3.71 13.10 13.37
N MET A 29 2.87 12.08 13.17
CA MET A 29 2.86 10.88 14.03
C MET A 29 4.14 10.05 13.88
N ILE A 30 4.71 9.96 12.67
CA ILE A 30 6.00 9.27 12.44
C ILE A 30 7.15 10.06 13.07
N GLU A 31 7.20 11.37 12.84
CA GLU A 31 8.24 12.26 13.39
C GLU A 31 8.24 12.27 14.93
N ALA A 32 7.05 12.14 15.54
CA ALA A 32 6.88 12.03 16.98
C ALA A 32 7.08 10.60 17.54
N GLU A 33 7.50 9.64 16.71
CA GLU A 33 7.67 8.22 17.07
C GLU A 33 6.38 7.53 17.60
N ILE A 34 5.20 8.10 17.32
CA ILE A 34 3.89 7.48 17.63
C ILE A 34 3.64 6.29 16.70
N LEU A 35 4.03 6.43 15.43
CA LEU A 35 4.03 5.35 14.45
C LEU A 35 5.46 5.02 14.05
N THR A 36 5.81 3.75 14.18
CA THR A 36 7.13 3.22 13.88
C THR A 36 7.05 2.21 12.73
N THR A 37 8.22 1.83 12.22
CA THR A 37 8.32 0.76 11.20
C THR A 37 7.81 -0.59 11.72
N SER A 38 7.79 -0.80 13.05
CA SER A 38 7.29 -2.01 13.69
C SER A 38 5.77 -2.12 13.69
N ASP A 39 5.03 -1.00 13.59
CA ASP A 39 3.57 -1.01 13.59
C ASP A 39 2.97 -1.55 12.28
N ARG A 40 3.77 -1.57 11.20
CA ARG A 40 3.42 -2.15 9.91
C ARG A 40 2.09 -1.58 9.37
N VAL A 41 1.91 -0.25 9.43
CA VAL A 41 0.72 0.44 8.90
C VAL A 41 1.04 1.33 7.69
N GLU A 42 0.03 1.60 6.88
CA GLU A 42 0.03 2.61 5.80
C GLU A 42 -1.26 3.44 5.84
N LEU A 43 -1.22 4.65 5.25
CA LEU A 43 -2.37 5.55 5.19
C LEU A 43 -3.09 5.41 3.85
N LEU A 44 -4.34 4.93 3.86
CA LEU A 44 -5.19 4.82 2.69
C LEU A 44 -6.49 5.62 2.89
N GLU A 45 -6.78 6.58 2.01
CA GLU A 45 -8.02 7.37 2.03
C GLU A 45 -8.33 8.00 3.42
N GLY A 46 -7.27 8.44 4.11
CA GLY A 46 -7.32 9.01 5.45
C GLY A 46 -7.46 8.00 6.60
N VAL A 47 -7.29 6.69 6.35
CA VAL A 47 -7.41 5.60 7.33
C VAL A 47 -6.10 4.83 7.45
N LEU A 48 -5.66 4.57 8.68
CA LEU A 48 -4.52 3.68 8.94
C LEU A 48 -4.94 2.22 8.81
N VAL A 49 -4.26 1.49 7.94
CA VAL A 49 -4.49 0.06 7.73
C VAL A 49 -3.21 -0.73 7.95
N TYR A 50 -3.33 -1.97 8.42
CA TYR A 50 -2.18 -2.86 8.53
C TYR A 50 -1.72 -3.34 7.16
N LYS A 51 -0.40 -3.33 6.96
CA LYS A 51 0.27 -3.92 5.81
C LYS A 51 0.10 -5.42 5.84
N MET A 52 -0.23 -6.00 4.70
CA MET A 52 -0.29 -7.44 4.54
C MET A 52 1.10 -8.06 4.76
N SER A 53 1.14 -9.18 5.49
CA SER A 53 2.31 -10.03 5.58
C SER A 53 2.57 -10.69 4.23
N LYS A 54 3.80 -10.60 3.73
CA LYS A 54 4.21 -11.19 2.46
C LYS A 54 4.81 -12.57 2.70
N ASP A 55 4.39 -13.55 1.92
CA ASP A 55 5.06 -14.83 1.82
C ASP A 55 6.14 -14.80 0.73
N GLU A 56 7.02 -15.80 0.71
CA GLU A 56 8.12 -15.89 -0.26
C GLU A 56 7.62 -15.93 -1.71
N SER A 57 6.43 -16.48 -1.96
CA SER A 57 5.88 -16.56 -3.32
C SER A 57 5.49 -15.18 -3.86
N HIS A 58 4.98 -14.30 -2.98
CA HIS A 58 4.69 -12.93 -3.31
C HIS A 58 5.97 -12.14 -3.64
N VAL A 59 7.04 -12.34 -2.88
CA VAL A 59 8.33 -11.67 -3.10
C VAL A 59 8.91 -12.06 -4.47
N VAL A 60 8.94 -13.34 -4.80
CA VAL A 60 9.48 -13.81 -6.09
C VAL A 60 8.65 -13.29 -7.27
N ALA A 61 7.33 -13.27 -7.14
CA ALA A 61 6.44 -12.73 -8.18
C ALA A 61 6.68 -11.23 -8.40
N GLU A 62 6.82 -10.47 -7.33
CA GLU A 62 7.12 -9.04 -7.38
C GLU A 62 8.48 -8.74 -8.01
N GLU A 63 9.54 -9.44 -7.60
CA GLU A 63 10.88 -9.29 -8.18
C GLU A 63 10.88 -9.61 -9.68
N SER A 64 10.15 -10.66 -10.09
CA SER A 64 10.01 -11.05 -11.49
C SER A 64 9.32 -9.96 -12.33
N VAL A 65 8.27 -9.33 -11.77
CA VAL A 65 7.57 -8.21 -12.44
C VAL A 65 8.48 -7.00 -12.51
N SER A 66 9.15 -6.64 -11.42
CA SER A 66 10.09 -5.53 -11.35
C SER A 66 11.17 -5.65 -12.43
N ASP A 67 11.84 -6.81 -12.51
CA ASP A 67 12.89 -7.08 -13.48
C ASP A 67 12.39 -6.99 -14.93
N ALA A 68 11.18 -7.48 -15.19
CA ALA A 68 10.58 -7.45 -16.53
C ALA A 68 10.22 -6.02 -16.96
N VAL A 69 9.62 -5.24 -16.06
CA VAL A 69 9.20 -3.86 -16.32
C VAL A 69 10.43 -2.96 -16.48
N GLU A 70 11.41 -3.05 -15.60
CA GLU A 70 12.60 -2.20 -15.66
C GLU A 70 13.40 -2.36 -16.97
N LYS A 71 13.43 -3.57 -17.54
CA LYS A 71 14.08 -3.82 -18.84
C LYS A 71 13.39 -3.13 -20.01
N GLN A 72 12.11 -2.77 -19.87
CA GLN A 72 11.31 -2.14 -20.92
C GLN A 72 11.17 -0.62 -20.73
N LEU A 73 11.46 -0.11 -19.54
CA LEU A 73 11.30 1.31 -19.25
C LEU A 73 12.45 2.14 -19.85
N PRO A 74 12.15 3.29 -20.49
CA PRO A 74 13.18 4.25 -20.84
C PRO A 74 13.77 4.91 -19.58
N ASN A 75 15.00 5.40 -19.67
CA ASN A 75 15.72 6.04 -18.55
C ASN A 75 15.03 7.28 -17.95
N THR A 76 13.97 7.78 -18.59
CA THR A 76 13.12 8.88 -18.09
C THR A 76 12.01 8.38 -17.15
N PHE A 77 11.94 7.08 -16.88
CA PHE A 77 11.02 6.45 -15.94
C PHE A 77 11.78 5.46 -15.06
N SER A 78 11.18 5.14 -13.91
CA SER A 78 11.66 4.09 -13.03
C SER A 78 10.49 3.30 -12.46
N TYR A 79 10.73 2.02 -12.17
CA TYR A 79 9.78 1.19 -11.44
C TYR A 79 10.04 1.34 -9.93
N ARG A 80 8.97 1.36 -9.15
CA ARG A 80 9.01 1.37 -7.69
C ARG A 80 8.17 0.23 -7.16
N SER A 81 8.79 -0.59 -6.34
CA SER A 81 8.17 -1.72 -5.65
C SER A 81 8.06 -1.37 -4.18
N GLN A 82 6.84 -1.39 -3.64
CA GLN A 82 6.59 -1.22 -2.19
C GLN A 82 7.23 0.03 -1.62
N ASN A 83 7.15 1.12 -2.39
CA ASN A 83 7.62 2.42 -1.95
C ASN A 83 6.44 3.38 -1.87
N PRO A 84 6.44 4.28 -0.87
CA PRO A 84 5.31 5.17 -0.66
C PRO A 84 5.12 6.15 -1.83
N ILE A 85 3.85 6.39 -2.18
CA ILE A 85 3.43 7.39 -3.16
C ILE A 85 2.51 8.37 -2.47
N THR A 86 2.85 9.66 -2.49
CA THR A 86 2.06 10.68 -1.78
C THR A 86 0.85 11.11 -2.61
N LEU A 87 -0.34 10.78 -2.13
CA LEU A 87 -1.63 11.21 -2.67
C LEU A 87 -2.24 12.30 -1.76
N PRO A 88 -3.24 13.06 -2.23
CA PRO A 88 -3.88 14.09 -1.40
C PRO A 88 -4.49 13.55 -0.09
N ASP A 89 -4.93 12.29 -0.11
CA ASP A 89 -5.68 11.62 0.95
C ASP A 89 -4.98 10.35 1.46
N GLY A 90 -3.72 10.11 1.10
CA GLY A 90 -3.01 8.92 1.56
C GLY A 90 -1.56 8.83 1.10
N GLU A 91 -0.87 7.83 1.62
CA GLU A 91 0.50 7.50 1.20
C GLU A 91 0.64 5.97 1.02
N PRO A 92 -0.05 5.38 0.04
CA PRO A 92 0.01 3.94 -0.21
C PRO A 92 1.41 3.46 -0.59
N GLU A 93 1.71 2.21 -0.26
CA GLU A 93 2.88 1.47 -0.74
C GLU A 93 2.46 0.38 -1.74
N PRO A 94 2.24 0.72 -3.03
CA PRO A 94 1.81 -0.28 -4.01
C PRO A 94 2.88 -1.34 -4.23
N ASP A 95 2.44 -2.56 -4.58
CA ASP A 95 3.34 -3.65 -4.99
C ASP A 95 4.17 -3.29 -6.24
N GLY A 96 3.67 -2.35 -7.05
CA GLY A 96 4.36 -1.90 -8.25
C GLY A 96 3.81 -0.60 -8.81
N ALA A 97 4.70 0.34 -9.14
CA ALA A 97 4.35 1.61 -9.74
C ALA A 97 5.44 2.09 -10.71
N VAL A 98 5.05 2.56 -11.90
CA VAL A 98 5.98 3.24 -12.80
C VAL A 98 5.89 4.74 -12.52
N VAL A 99 7.02 5.39 -12.28
CA VAL A 99 7.07 6.83 -12.00
C VAL A 99 7.94 7.58 -13.00
N ARG A 100 7.63 8.85 -13.24
CA ARG A 100 8.47 9.75 -14.04
C ARG A 100 9.81 9.97 -13.33
N GLY A 101 10.86 10.10 -14.12
CA GLY A 101 12.22 10.35 -13.66
C GLY A 101 13.04 9.08 -13.40
N ASP A 102 14.36 9.25 -13.42
CA ASP A 102 15.31 8.21 -13.01
C ASP A 102 15.23 7.93 -11.50
N ARG A 103 15.83 6.81 -11.05
CA ARG A 103 15.81 6.36 -9.64
C ARG A 103 16.26 7.41 -8.61
N ARG A 104 17.03 8.43 -9.00
CA ARG A 104 17.55 9.48 -8.13
C ARG A 104 16.76 10.79 -8.19
N THR A 105 15.76 10.91 -9.07
CA THR A 105 14.96 12.14 -9.26
C THR A 105 14.38 12.64 -7.94
N TYR A 106 13.60 11.79 -7.27
CA TYR A 106 12.92 12.11 -6.02
C TYR A 106 13.87 12.33 -4.83
N LEU A 107 15.02 11.64 -4.84
CA LEU A 107 16.07 11.90 -3.86
C LEU A 107 16.64 13.31 -4.00
N ARG A 108 16.89 13.76 -5.25
CA ARG A 108 17.38 15.13 -5.51
C ARG A 108 16.35 16.20 -5.17
N GLU A 109 15.07 15.89 -5.36
CA GLU A 109 13.97 16.82 -5.08
C GLU A 109 13.55 16.84 -3.59
N GLY A 110 14.04 15.90 -2.78
CA GLY A 110 13.71 15.83 -1.36
C GLY A 110 12.24 15.50 -1.07
N ARG A 111 11.54 14.87 -2.02
CA ARG A 111 10.12 14.50 -1.92
C ARG A 111 9.86 13.12 -2.50
N LYS A 112 8.70 12.54 -2.23
CA LYS A 112 8.24 11.29 -2.85
C LYS A 112 7.48 11.57 -4.16
N PRO A 113 7.33 10.56 -5.04
CA PRO A 113 6.44 10.66 -6.19
C PRO A 113 5.00 10.95 -5.74
N GLY A 114 4.32 11.83 -6.48
CA GLY A 114 2.90 12.09 -6.30
C GLY A 114 2.01 11.43 -7.35
N ALA A 115 0.71 11.67 -7.27
CA ALA A 115 -0.26 11.18 -8.26
C ALA A 115 0.09 11.57 -9.70
N ALA A 116 0.53 12.81 -9.93
CA ALA A 116 0.90 13.31 -11.26
C ALA A 116 2.17 12.66 -11.86
N ASP A 117 2.99 12.06 -11.00
CA ASP A 117 4.24 11.42 -11.37
C ASP A 117 4.06 9.93 -11.69
N THR A 118 2.93 9.34 -11.32
CA THR A 118 2.75 7.89 -11.24
C THR A 118 1.84 7.37 -12.35
N PHE A 119 2.31 6.34 -13.04
CA PHE A 119 1.55 5.50 -13.95
C PHE A 119 1.32 4.16 -13.26
N LEU A 120 0.10 3.99 -12.76
CA LEU A 120 -0.30 2.77 -12.09
C LEU A 120 -0.97 1.85 -13.10
N PRO A 121 -0.63 0.55 -13.13
CA PRO A 121 -1.48 -0.43 -13.78
C PRO A 121 -2.75 -0.59 -12.94
N GLU A 122 -3.73 0.29 -13.17
CA GLU A 122 -5.20 0.24 -13.03
C GLU A 122 -5.92 -0.63 -11.96
N ARG A 123 -5.26 -1.45 -11.13
CA ARG A 123 -5.93 -2.47 -10.30
C ARG A 123 -5.61 -2.52 -8.82
N LEU A 124 -4.78 -1.64 -8.27
CA LEU A 124 -4.53 -1.60 -6.82
C LEU A 124 -4.94 -0.29 -6.14
N GLN A 125 -5.49 0.68 -6.88
CA GLN A 125 -5.98 1.94 -6.30
C GLN A 125 -7.49 2.01 -6.05
N SER A 126 -8.27 1.01 -6.46
CA SER A 126 -9.71 0.99 -6.19
C SER A 126 -10.08 -0.32 -5.52
N GLY A 127 -10.16 -0.29 -4.19
CA GLY A 127 -10.97 -1.25 -3.47
C GLY A 127 -10.34 -1.91 -2.26
N VAL A 128 -9.45 -1.27 -1.50
CA VAL A 128 -9.15 -1.81 -0.16
C VAL A 128 -10.41 -1.72 0.73
N LEU A 129 -11.23 -0.68 0.52
CA LEU A 129 -12.56 -0.56 1.15
C LEU A 129 -13.67 -1.39 0.49
N SER A 130 -13.65 -1.60 -0.84
CA SER A 130 -14.69 -2.37 -1.55
C SER A 130 -14.44 -3.89 -1.57
N ALA A 131 -13.17 -4.33 -1.58
CA ALA A 131 -12.81 -5.74 -1.63
C ALA A 131 -12.84 -6.42 -0.24
N ALA A 132 -12.67 -5.66 0.85
CA ALA A 132 -12.84 -6.18 2.21
C ALA A 132 -14.26 -6.74 2.42
N THR A 133 -15.29 -6.10 1.85
CA THR A 133 -16.68 -6.59 1.88
C THR A 133 -16.90 -7.83 0.99
N SER A 134 -16.14 -7.96 -0.10
CA SER A 134 -16.35 -9.03 -1.10
C SER A 134 -15.63 -10.34 -0.80
N PHE A 135 -14.55 -10.33 -0.01
CA PHE A 135 -13.79 -11.55 0.30
C PHE A 135 -14.36 -12.30 1.53
N ALA A 136 -14.91 -11.59 2.51
CA ALA A 136 -15.55 -12.18 3.70
C ALA A 136 -16.79 -13.04 3.37
N GLY A 137 -17.54 -12.69 2.31
CA GLY A 137 -18.72 -13.44 1.88
C GLY A 137 -18.43 -14.83 1.27
N ARG A 138 -17.21 -15.09 0.79
CA ARG A 138 -16.87 -16.36 0.11
C ARG A 138 -16.29 -17.44 1.04
N GLN A 139 -15.73 -17.05 2.19
CA GLN A 139 -15.18 -18.01 3.16
C GLN A 139 -16.26 -18.66 4.05
N ALA A 140 -17.39 -17.97 4.31
CA ALA A 140 -18.50 -18.52 5.10
C ALA A 140 -19.28 -19.65 4.39
N GLY A 141 -19.14 -19.80 3.06
CA GLY A 141 -19.85 -20.81 2.27
C GLY A 141 -19.15 -22.16 2.14
N ARG A 142 -17.90 -22.31 2.60
CA ARG A 142 -17.07 -23.50 2.32
C ARG A 142 -16.80 -24.43 3.51
N GLN A 143 -17.34 -24.11 4.69
CA GLN A 143 -17.23 -24.98 5.89
C GLN A 143 -18.52 -25.73 6.27
N ARG A 144 -19.45 -25.89 5.32
CA ARG A 144 -20.58 -26.82 5.48
C ARG A 144 -20.57 -27.88 4.37
N ARG A 145 -19.61 -28.80 4.42
CA ARG A 145 -19.74 -30.16 3.87
C ARG A 145 -18.89 -31.12 4.69
#